data_AF-A0A1G9LJ00-F1
#
_entry.id   AF-A0A1G9LJ00-F1
#
_cell.length_a   1.000
_cell.length_b   1.000
_cell.length_c   1.000
_cell.angle_alpha   90.00
_cell.angle_beta   90.00
_cell.angle_gamma   90.00
#
_symmetry.space_group_name_H-M   'P 1'
#
loop_
_entity.id
_entity.type
_entity.pdbx_description
1 polymer ?
#
loop_
_entity_poly.entity_id
_entity_poly.type
_entity_poly.pdbx_seq_one_letter_code
_entity_poly.pdbx_strand_id
1 'polypeptide(L)'
;MNIEDFMLPCPSKKFLGIECFGCGTQRAIVLVFQGKFSEAFQMYPAVYTLLMFFGFVILNFLDKKRNYGQILIFLAIINAVIMVFSYFYKHFFSILN
;
A
#
# COMPACT_ATOMS: atom_id res chain seq x y z
N MET A 1 -14.58 -20.95 -2.10
CA MET A 1 -13.79 -20.01 -2.92
C MET A 1 -13.17 -19.03 -1.94
N ASN A 2 -11.84 -18.95 -1.90
CA ASN A 2 -11.18 -18.04 -0.97
C ASN A 2 -10.92 -16.70 -1.67
N ILE A 3 -10.76 -15.64 -0.89
CA ILE A 3 -10.56 -14.28 -1.41
C ILE A 3 -9.22 -14.16 -2.13
N GLU A 4 -8.24 -15.00 -1.78
CA GLU A 4 -6.94 -15.04 -2.45
C GLU A 4 -7.05 -15.48 -3.92
N ASP A 5 -8.07 -16.27 -4.29
CA ASP A 5 -8.27 -16.78 -5.65
C ASP A 5 -8.67 -15.66 -6.64
N PHE A 6 -9.17 -14.52 -6.13
CA PHE A 6 -9.54 -13.35 -6.92
C PHE A 6 -8.46 -12.27 -6.96
N MET A 7 -7.32 -12.47 -6.27
CA MET A 7 -6.23 -11.50 -6.27
C MET A 7 -5.57 -11.41 -7.65
N LEU A 8 -5.34 -10.18 -8.11
CA LEU A 8 -4.69 -9.97 -9.40
C LEU A 8 -3.22 -10.36 -9.31
N PRO A 9 -2.72 -11.25 -10.19
CA PRO A 9 -1.29 -11.54 -10.23
C PRO A 9 -0.56 -10.25 -10.61
N CYS A 10 0.48 -9.90 -9.86
CA CYS A 10 1.25 -8.69 -10.14
C CYS A 10 1.91 -8.80 -11.52
N PRO A 11 1.58 -7.91 -12.48
CA PRO A 11 2.10 -8.01 -13.84
C PRO A 11 3.61 -7.82 -13.90
N SER A 12 4.19 -6.96 -13.05
CA SER A 12 5.65 -6.79 -13.00
C SER A 12 6.35 -8.07 -12.56
N LYS A 13 5.80 -8.79 -11.56
CA LYS A 13 6.34 -10.07 -11.11
C LYS A 13 6.19 -11.16 -12.16
N LYS A 14 5.06 -11.19 -12.88
CA LYS A 14 4.78 -12.20 -13.91
C LYS A 14 5.61 -12.00 -15.18
N PHE A 15 5.79 -10.76 -15.64
CA PHE A 15 6.45 -10.47 -16.91
C PHE A 15 7.93 -10.08 -16.77
N LEU A 16 8.30 -9.40 -15.69
CA LEU A 16 9.66 -8.88 -15.48
C LEU A 16 10.42 -9.61 -14.38
N GLY A 17 9.75 -10.45 -13.58
CA GLY A 17 10.34 -11.11 -12.41
C GLY A 17 10.70 -10.16 -11.26
N ILE A 18 10.36 -8.86 -11.39
CA ILE A 18 10.74 -7.81 -10.46
C ILE A 18 9.51 -7.33 -9.68
N GLU A 19 9.68 -7.17 -8.36
CA GLU A 19 8.66 -6.58 -7.50
C GLU A 19 8.70 -5.05 -7.65
N CYS A 20 7.58 -4.42 -7.97
CA CYS A 20 7.48 -2.95 -8.04
C CYS A 20 7.09 -2.33 -6.68
N PHE A 21 7.15 -1.00 -6.58
CA PHE A 21 6.82 -0.25 -5.35
C PHE A 21 5.45 -0.60 -4.75
N GLY A 22 4.47 -0.99 -5.55
CA GLY A 22 3.11 -1.34 -5.08
C GLY A 22 2.83 -2.84 -4.98
N CYS A 23 3.83 -3.69 -5.24
CA CYS A 23 3.65 -5.14 -5.23
C CYS A 23 3.35 -5.62 -3.81
N GLY A 24 2.19 -6.26 -3.61
CA GLY A 24 1.75 -6.75 -2.31
C GLY A 24 0.71 -5.89 -1.59
N THR A 25 0.34 -4.72 -2.14
CA THR A 25 -0.73 -3.85 -1.61
C THR A 25 -2.04 -4.59 -1.34
N GLN A 26 -2.58 -5.31 -2.33
CA GLN A 26 -3.85 -6.04 -2.19
C GLN A 26 -3.80 -7.09 -1.07
N ARG A 27 -2.71 -7.84 -0.98
CA ARG A 27 -2.53 -8.88 0.04
C ARG A 27 -2.29 -8.29 1.43
N ALA A 28 -1.54 -7.19 1.53
CA ALA A 28 -1.38 -6.46 2.77
C ALA A 28 -2.72 -5.91 3.28
N ILE A 29 -3.58 -5.40 2.40
CA ILE A 29 -4.93 -4.96 2.76
C ILE A 29 -5.76 -6.13 3.31
N VAL A 30 -5.73 -7.29 2.65
CA VAL A 30 -6.42 -8.49 3.16
C VAL A 30 -5.87 -8.93 4.52
N LEU A 31 -4.55 -8.90 4.73
CA LEU A 31 -3.95 -9.19 6.03
C LEU A 31 -4.41 -8.22 7.13
N VAL A 32 -4.57 -6.93 6.82
CA VAL A 32 -5.16 -5.95 7.74
C VAL A 32 -6.60 -6.34 8.10
N PHE A 33 -7.43 -6.71 7.11
CA PHE A 33 -8.80 -7.16 7.37
C PHE A 33 -8.89 -8.50 8.12
N GLN A 34 -7.88 -9.36 7.97
CA GLN A 34 -7.75 -10.61 8.73
C GLN A 34 -7.21 -10.38 10.17
N GLY A 35 -6.90 -9.14 10.56
CA GLY A 35 -6.34 -8.80 11.88
C GLY A 35 -4.84 -9.11 12.03
N LYS A 36 -4.16 -9.45 10.93
CA LYS A 36 -2.73 -9.81 10.90
C LYS A 36 -1.86 -8.58 10.65
N PHE A 37 -1.89 -7.63 11.60
CA PHE A 37 -1.21 -6.34 11.46
C PHE A 37 0.32 -6.43 11.29
N SER A 38 0.96 -7.38 11.99
CA SER A 38 2.42 -7.59 11.89
C SER A 38 2.82 -8.09 10.49
N GLU A 39 2.12 -9.12 9.98
CA GLU A 39 2.35 -9.64 8.62
C GLU A 39 2.06 -8.57 7.56
N ALA A 40 1.00 -7.78 7.74
CA ALA A 40 0.66 -6.69 6.83
C ALA A 40 1.76 -5.60 6.79
N PHE A 41 2.33 -5.24 7.94
CA PHE A 41 3.40 -4.26 8.04
C PHE A 41 4.69 -4.75 7.38
N GLN A 42 5.07 -6.01 7.61
CA GLN A 42 6.25 -6.61 6.97
C GLN A 42 6.06 -6.74 5.45
N MET A 43 4.84 -7.04 5.00
CA MET A 43 4.55 -7.16 3.59
C MET A 43 4.62 -5.79 2.89
N TYR A 44 3.87 -4.81 3.41
CA TYR A 44 3.77 -3.48 2.81
C TYR A 44 3.47 -2.44 3.90
N PRO A 45 4.48 -1.79 4.49
CA PRO A 45 4.28 -0.89 5.64
C PRO A 45 3.45 0.36 5.27
N ALA A 46 3.50 0.78 4.00
CA ALA A 46 2.67 1.87 3.49
C ALA A 46 1.17 1.54 3.42
N VAL A 47 0.74 0.31 3.75
CA VAL A 47 -0.70 -0.07 3.73
C VAL A 47 -1.53 0.80 4.66
N TYR A 48 -1.01 1.18 5.82
CA TYR A 48 -1.76 1.94 6.83
C TYR A 48 -2.00 3.38 6.37
N THR A 49 -0.96 4.03 5.85
CA THR A 49 -1.09 5.39 5.31
C THR A 49 -1.90 5.40 4.02
N LEU A 50 -1.87 4.31 3.25
CA LEU A 50 -2.67 4.16 2.04
C LEU A 50 -4.16 4.02 2.38
N LEU A 51 -4.51 3.18 3.36
CA LEU A 51 -5.89 3.04 3.84
C LEU A 51 -6.41 4.38 4.41
N MET A 52 -5.57 5.11 5.14
CA MET A 52 -5.92 6.44 5.64
C MET A 52 -6.15 7.43 4.47
N PHE A 53 -5.27 7.45 3.48
CA PHE A 53 -5.43 8.28 2.28
C PHE A 53 -6.76 8.00 1.58
N PHE A 54 -7.09 6.73 1.30
CA PHE A 54 -8.37 6.38 0.70
C PHE A 54 -9.58 6.74 1.57
N GLY A 55 -9.46 6.62 2.90
CA GLY A 55 -10.48 7.10 3.83
C GLY A 55 -10.75 8.60 3.66
N PHE A 56 -9.70 9.42 3.60
CA PHE A 56 -9.84 10.86 3.35
C PHE A 56 -10.34 11.19 1.95
N VAL A 57 -10.01 10.39 0.94
CA VAL A 57 -10.55 10.58 -0.43
C VAL A 57 -12.06 10.37 -0.42
N ILE A 58 -12.54 9.31 0.24
CA ILE A 58 -13.98 9.04 0.38
C ILE A 58 -14.65 10.17 1.17
N LEU A 59 -14.06 10.61 2.28
CA LEU A 59 -14.58 11.73 3.06
C LEU A 59 -14.64 13.03 2.26
N ASN A 60 -13.62 13.34 1.46
CA ASN A 60 -13.61 14.51 0.59
C ASN A 60 -14.69 14.43 -0.50
N PHE A 61 -15.02 13.22 -0.96
CA PHE A 61 -16.10 13.02 -1.93
C PHE A 61 -17.49 13.22 -1.31
N LEU A 62 -17.67 12.79 -0.06
CA LEU A 62 -18.92 12.94 0.69
C LEU A 62 -19.12 14.37 1.24
N ASP A 63 -18.07 14.96 1.80
CA ASP A 63 -18.06 16.30 2.37
C ASP A 63 -17.28 17.27 1.47
N LYS A 64 -17.99 17.88 0.52
CA LYS A 64 -17.44 18.94 -0.34
C LYS A 64 -17.40 20.32 0.32
N LYS A 65 -17.93 20.49 1.53
CA LYS A 65 -17.95 21.81 2.21
C LYS A 65 -16.59 22.16 2.82
N ARG A 66 -15.79 21.16 3.19
CA ARG A 66 -14.44 21.34 3.76
C ARG A 66 -13.36 21.06 2.73
N ASN A 67 -12.26 21.81 2.81
CA ASN A 67 -11.11 21.59 1.93
C ASN A 67 -10.20 20.50 2.52
N TYR A 68 -10.40 19.25 2.10
CA TYR A 68 -9.50 18.14 2.44
C TYR A 68 -8.30 18.03 1.50
N GLY A 69 -8.20 18.88 0.47
CA GLY A 69 -7.15 18.82 -0.53
C GLY A 69 -5.74 18.92 0.05
N GLN A 70 -5.52 19.81 1.02
CA GLN A 70 -4.22 19.94 1.70
C GLN A 70 -3.85 18.67 2.49
N ILE A 71 -4.82 18.07 3.19
CA ILE A 71 -4.63 16.84 3.96
C ILE A 71 -4.32 15.67 3.02
N LEU A 72 -5.04 15.58 1.89
CA LEU A 72 -4.82 14.56 0.86
C LEU A 72 -3.42 14.66 0.25
N ILE A 73 -2.96 15.88 -0.09
CA ILE A 73 -1.61 16.08 -0.61
C ILE A 73 -0.55 15.67 0.42
N PHE A 74 -0.74 16.07 1.68
CA PHE A 74 0.17 15.70 2.76
C PHE A 74 0.23 14.17 2.96
N LEU A 75 -0.92 13.50 2.98
CA LEU A 75 -1.01 12.04 3.06
C LEU A 75 -0.38 11.34 1.86
N ALA A 76 -0.57 11.87 0.64
CA ALA A 76 0.02 11.33 -0.57
C ALA A 76 1.55 11.41 -0.54
N ILE A 77 2.11 12.53 -0.07
CA ILE A 77 3.56 12.70 0.09
C ILE A 77 4.10 11.71 1.12
N ILE A 78 3.47 11.61 2.29
CA ILE A 78 3.88 10.63 3.31
C ILE A 78 3.82 9.21 2.77
N ASN A 79 2.75 8.85 2.06
CA ASN A 79 2.60 7.52 1.49
C ASN A 79 3.71 7.23 0.48
N ALA A 80 4.02 8.18 -0.41
CA ALA A 80 5.10 8.05 -1.39
C ALA A 80 6.47 7.89 -0.73
N VAL A 81 6.75 8.69 0.30
CA VAL A 81 8.01 8.60 1.06
C VAL A 81 8.15 7.21 1.68
N ILE A 82 7.13 6.72 2.39
CA ILE A 82 7.16 5.38 3.02
C ILE A 82 7.30 4.27 1.97
N MET A 83 6.61 4.36 0.84
CA MET A 83 6.75 3.41 -0.28
C MET A 83 8.18 3.32 -0.77
N VAL A 84 8.80 4.48 -1.03
CA VAL A 84 10.16 4.57 -1.55
C VAL A 84 11.16 4.03 -0.53
N PHE A 85 11.09 4.46 0.73
CA PHE A 85 11.96 3.96 1.80
C PHE A 85 11.81 2.44 1.98
N SER A 86 10.57 1.93 1.98
CA SER A 86 10.32 0.49 2.12
C SER A 86 10.88 -0.31 0.93
N TYR A 87 10.76 0.20 -0.29
CA TYR A 87 11.31 -0.44 -1.48
C TYR A 87 12.83 -0.49 -1.41
N PHE A 88 13.50 0.62 -1.11
CA PHE A 88 14.96 0.63 -0.98
C PHE A 88 15.43 -0.27 0.16
N TYR A 89 14.74 -0.29 1.30
CA TYR A 89 15.09 -1.19 2.40
C TYR A 89 14.98 -2.67 1.99
N LYS A 90 13.89 -3.08 1.34
CA LYS A 90 13.72 -4.44 0.82
C LYS A 90 14.72 -4.79 -0.27
N HIS A 91 14.94 -3.88 -1.22
CA HIS A 91 15.83 -4.12 -2.35
C HIS A 91 17.30 -4.16 -1.90
N PHE A 92 17.71 -3.27 -1.00
CA PHE A 92 19.04 -3.31 -0.39
C PHE A 92 19.24 -4.61 0.40
N PHE A 93 18.25 -5.03 1.20
CA PHE A 93 18.32 -6.30 1.91
C PHE A 93 18.36 -7.52 0.97
N SER A 94 17.60 -7.50 -0.12
CA SER A 94 17.60 -8.56 -1.14
C SER A 94 18.87 -8.61 -1.99
N ILE A 95 19.66 -7.53 -2.05
CA ILE A 95 20.96 -7.51 -2.72
C ILE A 95 22.06 -8.06 -1.79
N LEU A 96 21.88 -7.95 -0.47
CA LEU A 96 22.89 -8.33 0.52
C LEU A 96 22.84 -9.82 0.94
N ASN A 97 21.83 -10.58 0.50
CA ASN A 97 21.58 -11.99 0.85
C ASN A 97 21.24 -12.82 -0.38
#